data_AF-A0A8T6RIF0-F1
#
_entry.id   AF-A0A8T6RIF0-F1
#
_cell.length_a   1.000
_cell.length_b   1.000
_cell.length_c   1.000
_cell.angle_alpha   90.00
_cell.angle_beta   90.00
_cell.angle_gamma   90.00
#
_symmetry.space_group_name_H-M   'P 1'
#
loop_
_entity.id
_entity.type
_entity.pdbx_description
1 polymer ?
#
loop_
_entity_poly.entity_id
_entity_poly.type
_entity_poly.pdbx_seq_one_letter_code
_entity_poly.pdbx_strand_id
1 'polypeptide(L)'
;MIFTKGLVVLAQNSKLCNEFLNKNHLILISLIGEKLGLRVTDIHQVVQGNKSWISNILFKLESNGLVSRKKNGREVFYKLTEKGEKLSFLASKILEKLLIQEGIEYNIIENSYWIYKEELEDKNSSDYLSNIRPVHEYEGEVLSTSNYFIFIGKSISRNKLILIKINFDKIKEIDYEFDEFYKRRFAITQKPIKITFQNQFNFHSIYLITNWTKSPIFLKSAISIRKHKKLHEFLLKNTGG
;
A
#
# COMPACT_ATOMS: atom_id res chain seq x y z
N MET A 1 3.79 -1.86 12.10
CA MET A 1 5.06 -1.58 11.39
C MET A 1 4.88 -1.78 9.88
N ILE A 2 3.80 -1.21 9.34
CA ILE A 2 3.45 -1.21 7.91
C ILE A 2 3.75 0.18 7.32
N PHE A 3 3.67 1.24 8.15
CA PHE A 3 4.26 2.58 7.95
C PHE A 3 5.61 2.56 7.22
N THR A 4 6.54 1.73 7.71
CA THR A 4 7.90 1.64 7.16
C THR A 4 7.94 1.07 5.73
N LYS A 5 6.99 0.20 5.37
CA LYS A 5 6.86 -0.35 4.02
C LYS A 5 6.35 0.71 3.03
N GLY A 6 5.44 1.57 3.48
CA GLY A 6 4.95 2.71 2.71
C GLY A 6 6.05 3.70 2.41
N LEU A 7 6.78 4.12 3.44
CA LEU A 7 7.94 5.00 3.30
C LEU A 7 9.01 4.42 2.37
N VAL A 8 9.24 3.10 2.41
CA VAL A 8 10.15 2.43 1.48
C VAL A 8 9.72 2.61 0.04
N VAL A 9 8.43 2.42 -0.29
CA VAL A 9 7.93 2.60 -1.66
C VAL A 9 8.03 4.06 -2.10
N LEU A 10 7.82 5.02 -1.20
CA LEU A 10 8.04 6.44 -1.49
C LEU A 10 9.53 6.74 -1.74
N ALA A 11 10.40 6.30 -0.82
CA ALA A 11 11.84 6.49 -0.87
C ALA A 11 12.48 5.86 -2.11
N GLN A 12 11.85 4.82 -2.67
CA GLN A 12 12.29 4.25 -3.93
C GLN A 12 12.22 5.21 -5.11
N ASN A 13 11.28 6.15 -5.09
CA ASN A 13 11.04 7.10 -6.17
C ASN A 13 11.60 8.51 -5.86
N SER A 14 12.19 8.70 -4.68
CA SER A 14 12.81 9.94 -4.20
C SER A 14 14.20 10.16 -4.79
N LYS A 15 14.52 11.39 -5.20
CA LYS A 15 15.85 11.78 -5.75
C LYS A 15 16.90 11.90 -4.64
N LEU A 16 16.61 12.62 -3.56
CA LEU A 16 17.45 12.75 -2.38
C LEU A 16 17.74 11.39 -1.75
N CYS A 17 16.74 10.50 -1.63
CA CYS A 17 16.99 9.14 -1.13
C CYS A 17 17.94 8.34 -2.03
N ASN A 18 18.05 8.65 -3.34
CA ASN A 18 19.00 8.00 -4.24
C ASN A 18 20.44 8.48 -4.06
N GLU A 19 20.65 9.66 -3.49
CA GLU A 19 21.96 10.28 -3.31
C GLU A 19 22.62 9.90 -1.97
N PHE A 20 21.84 9.49 -0.96
CA PHE A 20 22.37 9.05 0.33
C PHE A 20 22.91 7.61 0.30
N LEU A 21 24.04 7.42 1.00
CA LEU A 21 24.85 6.20 1.02
C LEU A 21 24.00 4.96 1.32
N ASN A 22 23.90 4.12 0.29
CA ASN A 22 23.28 2.80 0.27
C ASN A 22 21.80 2.78 0.65
N LYS A 23 20.99 3.60 -0.05
CA LYS A 23 19.52 3.55 -0.14
C LYS A 23 18.92 2.17 0.10
N ASN A 24 19.52 1.14 -0.49
CA ASN A 24 19.03 -0.21 -0.45
C ASN A 24 19.19 -0.91 0.91
N HIS A 25 20.25 -0.59 1.66
CA HIS A 25 20.42 -1.07 3.03
C HIS A 25 19.45 -0.35 3.97
N LEU A 26 19.26 0.96 3.79
CA LEU A 26 18.25 1.74 4.52
C LEU A 26 16.85 1.21 4.24
N ILE A 27 16.50 0.99 2.98
CA ILE A 27 15.22 0.40 2.58
C ILE A 27 15.02 -0.97 3.20
N LEU A 28 16.01 -1.87 3.11
CA LEU A 28 15.87 -3.23 3.58
C LEU A 28 15.81 -3.31 5.10
N ILE A 29 16.61 -2.55 5.83
CA ILE A 29 16.57 -2.56 7.31
C ILE A 29 15.27 -1.92 7.83
N SER A 30 14.76 -0.90 7.15
CA SER A 30 13.45 -0.33 7.39
C SER A 30 12.33 -1.35 7.11
N LEU A 31 12.46 -2.18 6.08
CA LEU A 31 11.42 -3.14 5.69
C LEU A 31 11.29 -4.35 6.63
N ILE A 32 12.38 -4.89 7.18
CA ILE A 32 12.45 -6.24 7.80
C ILE A 32 11.79 -6.38 9.19
N GLY A 33 11.53 -5.30 9.93
CA GLY A 33 11.13 -5.34 11.35
C GLY A 33 9.77 -5.95 11.73
N GLU A 34 9.16 -6.80 10.90
CA GLU A 34 7.94 -7.50 11.31
C GLU A 34 8.23 -8.55 12.40
N LYS A 35 7.32 -8.69 13.37
CA LYS A 35 7.47 -9.63 14.51
C LYS A 35 7.74 -11.08 14.07
N LEU A 36 7.22 -11.50 12.92
CA LEU A 36 7.39 -12.84 12.34
C LEU A 36 8.56 -12.97 11.36
N GLY A 37 9.26 -11.87 11.05
CA GLY A 37 10.24 -11.79 9.97
C GLY A 37 9.60 -11.78 8.58
N LEU A 38 10.36 -11.36 7.58
CA LEU A 38 9.94 -11.29 6.18
C LEU A 38 10.62 -12.36 5.33
N ARG A 39 9.86 -12.97 4.41
CA ARG A 39 10.44 -13.86 3.39
C ARG A 39 11.16 -13.04 2.33
N VAL A 40 12.22 -13.60 1.76
CA VAL A 40 12.92 -12.98 0.61
C VAL A 40 11.97 -12.69 -0.55
N THR A 41 10.98 -13.54 -0.78
CA THR A 41 9.94 -13.33 -1.79
C THR A 41 9.06 -12.12 -1.50
N ASP A 42 8.73 -11.89 -0.24
CA ASP A 42 7.89 -10.76 0.17
C ASP A 42 8.70 -9.46 0.10
N ILE A 43 9.99 -9.50 0.47
CA ILE A 43 10.94 -8.38 0.29
C ILE A 43 11.06 -8.02 -1.18
N HIS A 44 11.18 -9.03 -2.06
CA HIS A 44 11.23 -8.82 -3.50
C HIS A 44 9.96 -8.16 -4.06
N GLN A 45 8.78 -8.53 -3.55
CA GLN A 45 7.52 -7.91 -3.98
C GLN A 45 7.43 -6.43 -3.62
N VAL A 46 7.96 -6.03 -2.45
CA VAL A 46 7.94 -4.62 -2.03
C VAL A 46 9.04 -3.81 -2.73
N VAL A 47 10.26 -4.33 -2.75
CA VAL A 47 11.42 -3.58 -3.26
C VAL A 47 11.48 -3.62 -4.80
N GLN A 48 10.79 -4.58 -5.44
CA GLN A 48 10.85 -4.83 -6.89
C GLN A 48 12.27 -5.01 -7.44
N GLY A 49 13.25 -5.30 -6.56
CA GLY A 49 14.65 -5.51 -6.92
C GLY A 49 14.98 -6.97 -7.23
N ASN A 50 16.10 -7.24 -7.90
CA ASN A 50 16.51 -8.61 -8.22
C ASN A 50 16.73 -9.45 -6.95
N LYS A 51 16.20 -10.69 -6.91
CA LYS A 51 16.30 -11.60 -5.76
C LYS A 51 17.74 -11.91 -5.34
N SER A 52 18.67 -12.07 -6.28
CA SER A 52 20.09 -12.31 -6.00
C SER A 52 20.72 -11.10 -5.32
N TRP A 53 20.39 -9.91 -5.79
CA TRP A 53 20.85 -8.66 -5.21
C TRP A 53 20.29 -8.42 -3.80
N ILE A 54 18.99 -8.70 -3.59
CA ILE A 54 18.35 -8.68 -2.25
C ILE A 54 19.09 -9.63 -1.31
N SER A 55 19.37 -10.85 -1.77
CA SER A 55 20.04 -11.88 -0.97
C SER A 55 21.45 -11.46 -0.56
N ASN A 56 22.20 -10.80 -1.47
CA ASN A 56 23.52 -10.26 -1.17
C ASN A 56 23.50 -9.17 -0.10
N ILE A 57 22.50 -8.27 -0.13
CA ILE A 57 22.36 -7.25 0.91
C ILE A 57 21.95 -7.88 2.24
N LEU A 58 20.99 -8.81 2.23
CA LEU A 58 20.56 -9.52 3.43
C LEU A 58 21.71 -10.27 4.10
N PHE A 59 22.59 -10.91 3.31
CA PHE A 59 23.79 -11.56 3.82
C PHE A 59 24.76 -10.55 4.47
N LYS A 60 24.96 -9.37 3.88
CA LYS A 60 25.75 -8.29 4.49
C LYS A 60 25.12 -7.75 5.77
N LEU A 61 23.80 -7.62 5.83
CA LEU A 61 23.11 -7.20 7.05
C LEU A 61 23.24 -8.27 8.14
N GLU A 62 23.19 -9.55 7.77
CA GLU A 62 23.37 -10.69 8.68
C GLU A 62 24.80 -10.72 9.24
N SER A 63 25.81 -10.58 8.38
CA SER A 63 27.22 -10.55 8.79
C SER A 63 27.56 -9.37 9.73
N ASN A 64 26.80 -8.27 9.65
CA ASN A 64 26.94 -7.11 10.54
C ASN A 64 26.08 -7.21 11.82
N GLY A 65 25.41 -8.35 12.03
CA GLY A 65 24.56 -8.63 13.19
C GLY A 65 23.27 -7.80 13.23
N LEU A 66 22.80 -7.29 12.08
CA LEU A 66 21.60 -6.46 11.99
C LEU A 66 20.33 -7.28 11.75
N VAL A 67 20.48 -8.43 11.11
CA VAL A 67 19.38 -9.37 10.87
C VAL A 67 19.80 -10.78 11.24
N SER A 68 18.82 -11.61 11.58
CA SER A 68 18.97 -13.05 11.74
C SER A 68 18.15 -13.77 10.69
N ARG A 69 18.68 -14.89 10.20
CA ARG A 69 18.04 -15.74 9.19
C ARG A 69 17.47 -17.00 9.83
N LYS A 70 16.20 -17.31 9.53
CA LYS A 70 15.55 -18.58 9.89
C LYS A 70 15.06 -19.29 8.62
N LYS A 71 15.45 -20.54 8.44
CA LYS A 71 15.00 -21.38 7.32
C LYS A 71 13.84 -22.27 7.76
N ASN A 72 12.78 -22.32 6.98
CA ASN A 72 11.66 -23.26 7.17
C ASN A 72 11.37 -23.95 5.83
N GLY A 73 11.82 -25.21 5.69
CA GLY A 73 11.79 -25.91 4.41
C GLY A 73 12.59 -25.18 3.32
N ARG A 74 11.90 -24.81 2.22
CA ARG A 74 12.50 -24.03 1.11
C ARG A 74 12.44 -22.52 1.33
N GLU A 75 11.72 -22.05 2.34
CA GLU A 75 11.56 -20.62 2.61
C GLU A 75 12.62 -20.10 3.58
N VAL A 76 13.08 -18.87 3.33
CA VAL A 76 14.07 -18.17 4.15
C VAL A 76 13.45 -16.88 4.66
N PHE A 77 13.43 -16.73 5.98
CA PHE A 77 12.90 -15.59 6.70
C PHE A 77 14.04 -14.79 7.31
N TYR A 78 13.95 -13.47 7.22
CA TYR A 78 14.86 -12.55 7.89
C TYR A 78 14.10 -11.76 8.94
N LYS A 79 14.69 -11.60 10.12
CA LYS A 79 14.16 -10.80 11.21
C LYS A 79 15.25 -9.85 11.73
N LEU A 80 14.87 -8.64 12.13
CA LEU A 80 15.82 -7.72 12.76
C LEU A 80 16.32 -8.31 14.10
N THR A 81 17.59 -8.08 14.41
CA THR A 81 18.11 -8.21 15.77
C THR A 81 17.77 -6.95 16.58
N GLU A 82 18.01 -6.93 17.89
CA GLU A 82 17.84 -5.71 18.70
C GLU A 82 18.65 -4.52 18.14
N LYS A 83 19.87 -4.79 17.68
CA LYS A 83 20.73 -3.81 16.99
C LYS A 83 20.09 -3.35 15.67
N GLY A 84 19.52 -4.28 14.91
CA GLY A 84 18.77 -3.98 13.68
C GLY A 84 17.52 -3.15 13.91
N GLU A 85 16.76 -3.40 14.98
CA GLU A 85 15.56 -2.64 15.34
C GLU A 85 15.87 -1.18 15.66
N LYS A 86 16.91 -0.92 16.46
CA LYS A 86 17.37 0.45 16.75
C LYS A 86 17.74 1.22 15.48
N LEU A 87 18.47 0.57 14.56
CA LEU A 87 18.82 1.18 13.27
C LEU A 87 17.62 1.34 12.33
N SER A 88 16.69 0.39 12.33
CA SER A 88 15.47 0.46 11.51
C SER A 88 14.60 1.67 11.89
N PHE A 89 14.48 1.95 13.19
CA PHE A 89 13.80 3.14 13.68
C PHE A 89 14.47 4.43 13.16
N LEU A 90 15.79 4.56 13.32
CA LEU A 90 16.54 5.72 12.81
C LEU A 90 16.44 5.85 11.30
N ALA A 91 16.58 4.74 10.57
CA ALA A 91 16.45 4.70 9.11
C ALA A 91 15.06 5.18 8.67
N SER A 92 13.99 4.73 9.33
CA SER A 92 12.63 5.19 9.01
C SER A 92 12.45 6.70 9.23
N LYS A 93 13.07 7.27 10.26
CA LYS A 93 13.02 8.71 10.56
C LYS A 93 13.81 9.54 9.55
N ILE A 94 14.94 9.02 9.07
CA ILE A 94 15.71 9.64 7.99
C ILE A 94 14.90 9.63 6.70
N LEU A 95 14.29 8.49 6.33
CA LEU A 95 13.44 8.41 5.13
C LEU A 95 12.27 9.39 5.19
N GLU A 96 11.56 9.45 6.32
CA GLU A 96 10.48 10.42 6.54
C GLU A 96 10.94 11.87 6.32
N LYS A 97 12.08 12.27 6.91
CA LYS A 97 12.64 13.62 6.72
C LYS A 97 13.02 13.91 5.27
N LEU A 98 13.65 12.96 4.58
CA LEU A 98 14.04 13.13 3.18
C LEU A 98 12.81 13.33 2.28
N LEU A 99 11.75 12.55 2.50
CA LEU A 99 10.50 12.69 1.75
C LEU A 99 9.84 14.05 1.97
N ILE A 100 9.81 14.53 3.22
CA ILE A 100 9.31 15.87 3.56
C ILE A 100 10.15 16.96 2.87
N GLN A 101 11.47 16.83 2.87
CA GLN A 101 12.37 17.81 2.25
C GLN A 101 12.20 17.88 0.72
N GLU A 102 11.80 16.79 0.08
CA GLU A 102 11.44 16.78 -1.35
C GLU A 102 10.05 17.33 -1.64
N GLY A 103 9.28 17.72 -0.60
CA GLY A 103 7.89 18.12 -0.75
C GLY A 103 6.96 16.96 -1.11
N ILE A 104 7.34 15.71 -0.81
CA ILE A 104 6.44 14.56 -0.99
C ILE A 104 5.43 14.56 0.15
N GLU A 105 4.24 15.09 -0.13
CA GLU A 105 3.10 14.99 0.76
C GLU A 105 2.50 13.58 0.72
N TYR A 106 2.28 13.00 1.91
CA TYR A 106 1.62 11.71 2.04
C TYR A 106 0.71 11.66 3.28
N ASN A 107 -0.36 10.87 3.18
CA ASN A 107 -1.23 10.53 4.29
C ASN A 107 -1.28 9.02 4.47
N ILE A 108 -1.29 8.59 5.73
CA ILE A 108 -1.42 7.18 6.10
C ILE A 108 -2.78 6.95 6.75
N ILE A 109 -3.48 5.95 6.26
CA ILE A 109 -4.78 5.53 6.79
C ILE A 109 -4.67 4.08 7.25
N GLU A 110 -4.64 3.91 8.57
CA GLU A 110 -4.55 2.62 9.22
C GLU A 110 -5.90 1.88 9.22
N ASN A 111 -5.86 0.56 9.48
CA ASN A 111 -7.03 -0.31 9.56
C ASN A 111 -7.90 -0.25 8.29
N SER A 112 -7.22 -0.35 7.15
CA SER A 112 -7.83 -0.35 5.83
C SER A 112 -8.02 -1.79 5.34
N TYR A 113 -9.16 -2.06 4.74
CA TYR A 113 -9.52 -3.37 4.20
C TYR A 113 -9.83 -3.26 2.71
N TRP A 114 -9.52 -4.33 1.97
CA TRP A 114 -9.69 -4.39 0.53
C TRP A 114 -10.33 -5.72 0.12
N ILE A 115 -11.20 -5.68 -0.89
CA ILE A 115 -11.57 -6.86 -1.69
C ILE A 115 -11.74 -6.46 -3.17
N TYR A 116 -11.38 -7.36 -4.09
CA TYR A 116 -11.78 -7.19 -5.49
C TYR A 116 -13.27 -7.45 -5.66
N LYS A 117 -13.93 -6.73 -6.57
CA LYS A 117 -15.37 -6.90 -6.80
C LYS A 117 -15.69 -8.33 -7.27
N GLU A 118 -14.84 -8.87 -8.11
CA GLU A 118 -14.94 -10.23 -8.65
C GLU A 118 -14.83 -11.28 -7.52
N GLU A 119 -13.92 -11.07 -6.57
CA GLU A 119 -13.76 -11.94 -5.37
C GLU A 119 -14.98 -11.88 -4.43
N LEU A 120 -15.79 -10.82 -4.51
CA LEU A 120 -17.02 -10.66 -3.73
C LEU A 120 -18.18 -11.42 -4.39
N GLU A 121 -18.27 -11.35 -5.73
CA GLU A 121 -19.31 -12.02 -6.52
C GLU A 121 -19.21 -13.55 -6.45
N ASP A 122 -17.99 -14.09 -6.31
CA ASP A 122 -17.73 -15.53 -6.17
C ASP A 122 -18.05 -16.08 -4.76
N LYS A 123 -18.17 -15.23 -3.73
CA LYS A 123 -18.40 -15.66 -2.35
C LYS A 123 -19.91 -15.70 -2.06
N ASN A 124 -20.49 -16.91 -2.06
CA ASN A 124 -21.90 -17.15 -1.71
C ASN A 124 -22.34 -16.37 -0.45
N SER A 125 -23.42 -15.62 -0.60
CA SER A 125 -23.87 -14.54 0.30
C SER A 125 -24.45 -14.98 1.65
N SER A 126 -24.48 -16.28 1.98
CA SER A 126 -25.19 -16.81 3.16
C SER A 126 -24.37 -16.90 4.45
N ASP A 127 -23.06 -17.21 4.38
CA ASP A 127 -22.23 -17.44 5.59
C ASP A 127 -21.71 -16.15 6.26
N TYR A 128 -21.94 -14.99 5.64
CA TYR A 128 -21.31 -13.72 6.04
C TYR A 128 -22.22 -12.79 6.86
N LEU A 129 -23.41 -13.28 7.27
CA LEU A 129 -24.43 -12.51 8.00
C LEU A 129 -24.13 -12.34 9.51
N SER A 130 -23.10 -13.00 10.04
CA SER A 130 -22.77 -13.01 11.47
C SER A 130 -21.59 -12.13 11.87
N ASN A 131 -20.86 -11.54 10.92
CA ASN A 131 -19.60 -10.85 11.22
C ASN A 131 -19.76 -9.34 11.38
N ILE A 132 -19.22 -8.80 12.49
CA ILE A 132 -19.14 -7.37 12.82
C ILE A 132 -18.20 -6.60 11.87
N ARG A 133 -17.30 -7.30 11.16
CA ARG A 133 -16.32 -6.72 10.24
C ARG A 133 -16.79 -6.80 8.78
N PRO A 134 -16.41 -5.83 7.93
CA PRO A 134 -16.70 -5.89 6.50
C PRO A 134 -16.14 -7.14 5.85
N VAL A 135 -16.77 -7.63 4.78
CA VAL A 135 -16.17 -8.68 3.95
C VAL A 135 -14.95 -8.10 3.24
N HIS A 136 -13.80 -8.73 3.45
CA HIS A 136 -12.52 -8.35 2.87
C HIS A 136 -11.64 -9.58 2.66
N GLU A 137 -10.71 -9.51 1.71
CA GLU A 137 -9.67 -10.54 1.53
C GLU A 137 -8.32 -10.04 2.06
N TYR A 138 -8.12 -8.72 2.08
CA TYR A 138 -6.86 -8.11 2.46
C TYR A 138 -7.07 -7.07 3.57
N GLU A 139 -6.17 -7.09 4.56
CA GLU A 139 -6.09 -6.12 5.64
C GLU A 139 -4.75 -5.37 5.60
N GLY A 140 -4.73 -4.07 5.85
CA GLY A 140 -3.52 -3.28 5.71
C GLY A 140 -3.66 -1.79 5.99
N GLU A 141 -2.71 -1.03 5.44
CA GLU A 141 -2.67 0.42 5.49
C GLU A 141 -2.73 0.98 4.08
N VAL A 142 -3.29 2.18 3.99
CA VAL A 142 -3.31 2.98 2.78
C VAL A 142 -2.34 4.13 2.92
N LEU A 143 -1.50 4.30 1.92
CA LEU A 143 -0.67 5.46 1.73
C LEU A 143 -1.17 6.23 0.51
N SER A 144 -1.68 7.44 0.73
CA SER A 144 -2.10 8.33 -0.34
C SER A 144 -1.07 9.44 -0.52
N THR A 145 -0.68 9.71 -1.77
CA THR A 145 0.16 10.86 -2.14
C THR A 145 -0.60 11.76 -3.12
N SER A 146 0.08 12.73 -3.73
CA SER A 146 -0.48 13.56 -4.80
C SER A 146 -0.76 12.79 -6.09
N ASN A 147 -0.01 11.72 -6.38
CA ASN A 147 -0.05 11.03 -7.68
C ASN A 147 -0.57 9.60 -7.59
N TYR A 148 -0.40 8.93 -6.45
CA TYR A 148 -0.73 7.53 -6.32
C TYR A 148 -1.35 7.20 -4.98
N PHE A 149 -2.11 6.13 -5.03
CA PHE A 149 -2.59 5.38 -3.90
C PHE A 149 -1.80 4.07 -3.79
N ILE A 150 -1.31 3.76 -2.60
CA ILE A 150 -0.62 2.51 -2.31
C ILE A 150 -1.35 1.80 -1.17
N PHE A 151 -1.83 0.59 -1.42
CA PHE A 151 -2.29 -0.32 -0.38
C PHE A 151 -1.16 -1.28 -0.02
N ILE A 152 -0.88 -1.40 1.28
CA ILE A 152 0.10 -2.34 1.80
C ILE A 152 -0.58 -3.18 2.86
N GLY A 153 -0.72 -4.47 2.60
CA GLY A 153 -1.46 -5.34 3.49
C GLY A 153 -1.07 -6.79 3.39
N LYS A 154 -1.95 -7.64 3.90
CA LYS A 154 -1.80 -9.08 3.92
C LYS A 154 -3.12 -9.74 3.52
N SER A 155 -3.04 -10.77 2.69
CA SER A 155 -4.19 -11.66 2.46
C SER A 155 -4.45 -12.47 3.71
N ILE A 156 -5.71 -12.51 4.13
CA ILE A 156 -6.18 -13.26 5.29
C ILE A 156 -6.11 -14.75 5.00
N SER A 157 -6.55 -15.18 3.82
CA SER A 157 -6.58 -16.60 3.47
C SER A 157 -5.17 -17.19 3.26
N ARG A 158 -4.25 -16.41 2.69
CA ARG A 158 -2.92 -16.91 2.25
C ARG A 158 -1.77 -16.43 3.14
N ASN A 159 -2.04 -15.58 4.13
CA ASN A 159 -1.04 -14.98 5.00
C ASN A 159 0.12 -14.34 4.19
N LYS A 160 -0.19 -13.81 3.00
CA LYS A 160 0.79 -13.32 2.02
C LYS A 160 0.72 -11.81 1.91
N LEU A 161 1.88 -11.16 1.86
CA LEU A 161 1.95 -9.72 1.67
C LEU A 161 1.38 -9.33 0.31
N ILE A 162 0.64 -8.22 0.29
CA ILE A 162 0.17 -7.60 -0.93
C ILE A 162 0.57 -6.13 -0.93
N LEU A 163 1.08 -5.69 -2.08
CA LEU A 163 1.40 -4.30 -2.37
C LEU A 163 0.69 -3.94 -3.66
N ILE A 164 -0.22 -2.97 -3.59
CA ILE A 164 -0.93 -2.49 -4.77
C ILE A 164 -0.71 -1.00 -4.90
N LYS A 165 -0.12 -0.60 -6.02
CA LYS A 165 0.12 0.80 -6.36
C LYS A 165 -0.78 1.17 -7.53
N ILE A 166 -1.72 2.08 -7.29
CA ILE A 166 -2.63 2.61 -8.30
C ILE A 166 -2.25 4.06 -8.54
N ASN A 167 -1.89 4.39 -9.77
CA ASN A 167 -1.70 5.77 -10.19
C ASN A 167 -3.07 6.42 -10.43
N PHE A 168 -3.24 7.67 -10.00
CA PHE A 168 -4.51 8.38 -10.10
C PHE A 168 -4.97 8.60 -11.54
N ASP A 169 -4.07 8.70 -12.51
CA ASP A 169 -4.39 8.74 -13.94
C ASP A 169 -5.07 7.44 -14.46
N LYS A 170 -4.85 6.32 -13.77
CA LYS A 170 -5.47 5.02 -14.07
C LYS A 170 -6.82 4.84 -13.42
N ILE A 171 -7.20 5.68 -12.45
CA ILE A 171 -8.53 5.64 -11.84
C ILE A 171 -9.53 6.25 -12.81
N LYS A 172 -10.56 5.48 -13.16
CA LYS A 172 -11.63 5.91 -14.06
C LYS A 172 -12.83 6.45 -13.31
N GLU A 173 -13.10 5.85 -12.16
CA GLU A 173 -14.30 6.13 -11.38
C GLU A 173 -14.05 5.85 -9.90
N ILE A 174 -14.64 6.71 -9.06
CA ILE A 174 -14.66 6.58 -7.61
C ILE A 174 -16.09 6.80 -7.19
N ASP A 175 -16.70 5.75 -6.62
CA ASP A 175 -18.08 5.78 -6.17
C ASP A 175 -18.17 5.54 -4.67
N TYR A 176 -18.93 6.41 -4.03
CA TYR A 176 -19.38 6.29 -2.64
C TYR A 176 -20.73 5.56 -2.59
N GLU A 177 -20.97 4.66 -3.53
CA GLU A 177 -22.23 3.96 -3.60
C GLU A 177 -22.25 2.79 -2.63
N PHE A 178 -23.33 2.72 -1.87
CA PHE A 178 -23.67 1.51 -1.17
C PHE A 178 -24.06 0.48 -2.22
N ASP A 179 -23.15 -0.44 -2.52
CA ASP A 179 -23.57 -1.66 -3.20
C ASP A 179 -24.64 -2.37 -2.34
N GLU A 180 -25.59 -3.08 -2.96
CA GLU A 180 -26.64 -3.77 -2.20
C GLU A 180 -26.06 -4.68 -1.11
N PHE A 181 -24.86 -5.19 -1.37
CA PHE A 181 -24.07 -6.00 -0.45
C PHE A 181 -23.70 -5.29 0.88
N TYR A 182 -23.51 -3.97 0.86
CA TYR A 182 -23.08 -3.17 2.02
C TYR A 182 -24.14 -2.17 2.53
N LYS A 183 -25.24 -1.94 1.78
CA LYS A 183 -26.34 -0.98 2.10
C LYS A 183 -26.88 -1.04 3.53
N ARG A 184 -26.94 -2.23 4.14
CA ARG A 184 -27.57 -2.43 5.46
C ARG A 184 -26.60 -2.78 6.60
N ARG A 185 -25.29 -2.78 6.34
CA ARG A 185 -24.32 -3.48 7.20
C ARG A 185 -23.30 -2.58 7.92
N PHE A 186 -23.15 -1.31 7.54
CA PHE A 186 -22.12 -0.43 8.12
C PHE A 186 -22.62 1.00 8.40
N ALA A 187 -22.07 1.61 9.45
CA ALA A 187 -22.27 3.03 9.76
C ALA A 187 -21.70 3.91 8.64
N ILE A 188 -22.23 5.14 8.50
CA ILE A 188 -21.87 6.07 7.41
C ILE A 188 -20.35 6.35 7.32
N THR A 189 -19.64 6.22 8.43
CA THR A 189 -18.20 6.47 8.57
C THR A 189 -17.29 5.30 8.16
N GLN A 190 -17.85 4.13 7.88
CA GLN A 190 -17.12 2.91 7.49
C GLN A 190 -17.48 2.43 6.08
N LYS A 191 -18.02 3.33 5.25
CA LYS A 191 -18.48 2.97 3.90
C LYS A 191 -17.29 2.57 3.01
N PRO A 192 -17.40 1.44 2.29
CA PRO A 192 -16.47 1.14 1.21
C PRO A 192 -16.51 2.24 0.16
N ILE A 193 -15.35 2.62 -0.35
CA ILE A 193 -15.22 3.32 -1.63
C ILE A 193 -15.00 2.27 -2.69
N LYS A 194 -15.82 2.31 -3.74
CA LYS A 194 -15.54 1.54 -4.94
C LYS A 194 -14.60 2.35 -5.82
N ILE A 195 -13.46 1.77 -6.19
CA ILE A 195 -12.48 2.37 -7.09
C ILE A 195 -12.39 1.50 -8.33
N THR A 196 -12.74 2.08 -9.48
CA THR A 196 -12.56 1.44 -10.78
C THR A 196 -11.30 1.99 -11.42
N PHE A 197 -10.35 1.11 -11.74
CA PHE A 197 -9.07 1.50 -12.34
C PHE A 197 -8.69 0.58 -13.49
N GLN A 198 -7.84 1.10 -14.38
CA GLN A 198 -7.32 0.36 -15.53
C GLN A 198 -5.92 -0.17 -15.22
N ASN A 199 -5.72 -1.49 -15.32
CA ASN A 199 -4.39 -2.07 -15.44
C ASN A 199 -4.01 -2.22 -16.92
N GLN A 200 -2.87 -2.84 -17.23
CA GLN A 200 -2.35 -2.94 -18.61
C GLN A 200 -3.35 -3.56 -19.61
N PHE A 201 -4.31 -4.37 -19.16
CA PHE A 201 -5.19 -5.13 -20.06
C PHE A 201 -6.69 -5.04 -19.72
N ASN A 202 -7.05 -4.79 -18.45
CA ASN A 202 -8.43 -4.87 -17.98
C ASN A 202 -8.80 -3.73 -17.02
N PHE A 203 -10.11 -3.49 -16.89
CA PHE A 203 -10.66 -2.71 -15.80
C PHE A 203 -10.86 -3.61 -14.59
N HIS A 204 -10.47 -3.10 -13.42
CA HIS A 204 -10.70 -3.75 -12.14
C HIS A 204 -11.47 -2.82 -11.23
N SER A 205 -12.37 -3.39 -10.45
CA SER A 205 -13.09 -2.69 -9.40
C SER A 205 -12.70 -3.25 -8.04
N ILE A 206 -12.41 -2.36 -7.10
CA ILE A 206 -12.07 -2.75 -5.74
C ILE A 206 -13.00 -2.03 -4.77
N TYR A 207 -13.31 -2.69 -3.66
CA TYR A 207 -13.92 -2.03 -2.51
C TYR A 207 -12.84 -1.78 -1.47
N LEU A 208 -12.61 -0.51 -1.17
CA LEU A 208 -11.66 -0.06 -0.17
C LEU A 208 -12.41 0.48 1.04
N ILE A 209 -12.20 -0.14 2.19
CA ILE A 209 -12.90 0.19 3.42
C ILE A 209 -11.88 0.75 4.40
N THR A 210 -12.03 2.01 4.75
CA THR A 210 -11.12 2.68 5.69
C THR A 210 -11.81 3.86 6.36
N ASN A 211 -11.20 4.41 7.40
CA ASN A 211 -11.75 5.57 8.08
C ASN A 211 -11.33 6.88 7.38
N TRP A 212 -12.15 7.29 6.41
CA TRP A 212 -11.91 8.49 5.60
C TRP A 212 -11.99 9.81 6.37
N THR A 213 -12.61 9.83 7.56
CA THR A 213 -12.66 11.05 8.39
C THR A 213 -11.27 11.51 8.87
N LYS A 214 -10.28 10.59 8.85
CA LYS A 214 -8.88 10.87 9.18
C LYS A 214 -8.01 11.18 7.95
N SER A 215 -8.55 11.23 6.73
CA SER A 215 -7.77 11.39 5.49
C SER A 215 -8.29 12.50 4.58
N PRO A 216 -7.76 13.74 4.72
CA PRO A 216 -8.19 14.88 3.90
C PRO A 216 -7.66 14.88 2.45
N ILE A 217 -6.52 14.21 2.17
CA ILE A 217 -5.83 14.29 0.86
C ILE A 217 -6.58 13.51 -0.23
N PHE A 218 -7.02 12.28 0.06
CA PHE A 218 -7.64 11.40 -0.94
C PHE A 218 -8.93 11.99 -1.52
N LEU A 219 -9.74 12.64 -0.67
CA LEU A 219 -10.97 13.31 -1.11
C LEU A 219 -10.67 14.50 -2.03
N LYS A 220 -9.62 15.29 -1.75
CA LYS A 220 -9.26 16.45 -2.58
C LYS A 220 -8.78 16.03 -3.98
N SER A 221 -7.95 14.99 -4.10
CA SER A 221 -7.48 14.47 -5.39
C SER A 221 -8.56 13.67 -6.13
N ALA A 222 -9.39 12.87 -5.45
CA ALA A 222 -10.54 12.19 -6.07
C ALA A 222 -11.59 13.17 -6.61
N ILE A 223 -11.88 14.24 -5.87
CA ILE A 223 -12.74 15.33 -6.34
C ILE A 223 -12.09 16.06 -7.52
N SER A 224 -10.75 16.21 -7.55
CA SER A 224 -10.05 16.78 -8.71
C SER A 224 -10.13 15.86 -9.93
N ILE A 225 -10.05 14.53 -9.78
CA ILE A 225 -10.24 13.55 -10.86
C ILE A 225 -11.65 13.65 -11.47
N ARG A 226 -12.70 13.69 -10.63
CA ARG A 226 -14.09 13.93 -11.10
C ARG A 226 -14.24 15.30 -11.77
N LYS A 227 -13.55 16.32 -11.25
CA LYS A 227 -13.50 17.65 -11.87
C LYS A 227 -12.69 17.65 -13.16
N HIS A 228 -11.65 16.85 -13.34
CA HIS A 228 -10.86 16.81 -14.57
C HIS A 228 -11.65 16.25 -15.75
N LYS A 229 -12.53 15.26 -15.53
CA LYS A 229 -13.44 14.78 -16.59
C LYS A 229 -14.43 15.88 -17.01
N LYS A 230 -15.04 16.58 -16.03
CA LYS A 230 -15.93 17.73 -16.29
C LYS A 230 -15.20 18.97 -16.84
N LEU A 231 -13.95 19.22 -16.43
CA LEU A 231 -13.14 20.35 -16.88
C LEU A 231 -12.62 20.10 -18.30
N HIS A 232 -12.24 18.87 -18.63
CA HIS A 232 -11.86 18.49 -19.99
C HIS A 232 -13.07 18.52 -20.95
N GLU A 233 -14.25 18.08 -20.50
CA GLU A 233 -15.51 18.22 -21.26
C GLU A 233 -15.96 19.68 -21.37
N PHE A 234 -15.77 20.49 -20.32
CA PHE A 234 -16.06 21.93 -20.31
C PHE A 234 -15.09 22.71 -21.21
N LEU A 235 -13.80 22.38 -21.20
CA LEU A 235 -12.79 22.98 -22.08
C LEU A 235 -13.09 22.61 -23.54
N LEU A 236 -13.36 21.33 -23.86
CA LEU A 236 -13.74 20.93 -25.22
C LEU A 236 -15.06 21.55 -25.72
N LYS A 237 -16.03 21.80 -24.83
CA LYS A 237 -17.28 22.50 -25.20
C LYS A 237 -17.12 24.01 -25.37
N ASN A 238 -16.15 24.62 -24.69
CA ASN A 238 -15.94 26.07 -24.70
C ASN A 238 -14.70 26.50 -25.51
N THR A 239 -13.94 25.57 -26.08
CA THR A 239 -12.94 25.81 -27.12
C THR A 239 -13.41 25.30 -28.48
N GLY A 240 -14.72 25.31 -28.73
CA GLY A 240 -15.26 25.26 -30.09
C GLY A 240 -14.97 26.59 -30.79
N GLY A 241 -13.74 26.73 -31.28
CA GLY A 241 -13.18 27.90 -31.96
C GLY A 241 -11.66 27.78 -32.06
#